data_AF-A0AAD8AF91-F1
#
_entry.id   AF-A0AAD8AF91-F1
#
_cell.length_a   1.000
_cell.length_b   1.000
_cell.length_c   1.000
_cell.angle_alpha   90.00
_cell.angle_beta   90.00
_cell.angle_gamma   90.00
#
_symmetry.space_group_name_H-M   'P 1'
#
loop_
_entity.id
_entity.type
_entity.pdbx_description
1 polymer ?
#
loop_
_entity_poly.entity_id
_entity_poly.type
_entity_poly.pdbx_seq_one_letter_code
_entity_poly.pdbx_strand_id
1 'polypeptide(L)'
;LSEQLHCKMLELEVVPERSLGCEQWEFILGMHFSQAVAIIQSQVGIIKGVQVLYSDTNPLGVDLVISLPQDGIRLIFDPVVQRLKIIEIYNMKLVKLKYCGLTFNSPEVLPSIEQIEHSFGATHPGVYDTEKQLFILNFRGLSFCFPVESKYQPGYAHGLGSLQFPNGSSPVVSRTSVYTGNNLAESRSPALPLCCYHNHLYMERAEVLRERLHTTGIRLHLFTEGSSRLMEPRKQSLSREVLFGDTCQDVATALGAPSRVFYKAEDKMKIHSPNAHRRVATRRSDFFYNYFTLGMDILFDAKTQKVKKFVLHTNYPGHYNFNMYHRCEFHLAVPPDFRQQQSSDSGQLIDVSPPGPIMISAYTKWDAISEQLKPSERPVVLNRASSTNTTNPFGSTFCYGYQDIIFEVMPNNYIASVTLYAGERSNPDRIEPAVYHTKTARLSVNSVALLGLHHVKVHLVELDLKPNH
;
A
#
# COMPACT_ATOMS: atom_id res chain seq x y z
N LEU A 1 -28.60 -34.38 16.01
CA LEU A 1 -28.68 -34.05 14.58
C LEU A 1 -27.59 -33.03 14.28
N SER A 2 -26.36 -33.53 14.22
CA SER A 2 -25.16 -32.81 13.81
C SER A 2 -25.11 -32.85 12.28
N GLU A 3 -25.79 -31.92 11.63
CA GLU A 3 -25.55 -31.72 10.21
C GLU A 3 -24.15 -31.15 10.05
N GLN A 4 -23.31 -31.95 9.39
CA GLN A 4 -22.04 -31.54 8.83
C GLN A 4 -22.28 -30.26 8.02
N LEU A 5 -21.85 -29.12 8.57
CA LEU A 5 -21.52 -27.95 7.77
C LEU A 5 -20.43 -28.38 6.79
N HIS A 6 -20.82 -28.90 5.63
CA HIS A 6 -19.94 -28.97 4.48
C HIS A 6 -19.41 -27.55 4.30
N CYS A 7 -18.12 -27.34 4.59
CA CYS A 7 -17.46 -26.09 4.29
C CYS A 7 -17.59 -25.92 2.77
N LYS A 8 -18.46 -25.02 2.33
CA LYS A 8 -18.82 -24.87 0.92
C LYS A 8 -17.55 -24.41 0.19
N MET A 9 -16.94 -25.34 -0.53
CA MET A 9 -15.77 -25.10 -1.36
C MET A 9 -16.07 -23.95 -2.33
N LEU A 10 -15.15 -23.00 -2.47
CA LEU A 10 -15.31 -21.93 -3.44
C LEU A 10 -15.38 -22.50 -4.86
N GLU A 11 -16.29 -21.96 -5.65
CA GLU A 11 -16.43 -22.28 -7.07
C GLU A 11 -16.13 -21.01 -7.87
N LEU A 12 -14.99 -21.01 -8.55
CA LEU A 12 -14.41 -19.82 -9.16
C LEU A 12 -14.11 -20.05 -10.63
N GLU A 13 -14.33 -19.01 -11.43
CA GLU A 13 -13.92 -18.92 -12.81
C GLU A 13 -12.54 -18.25 -12.91
N VAL A 14 -11.66 -18.90 -13.66
CA VAL A 14 -10.34 -18.39 -14.02
C VAL A 14 -10.47 -17.62 -15.33
N VAL A 15 -10.05 -16.36 -15.35
CA VAL A 15 -9.96 -15.55 -16.56
C VAL A 15 -8.49 -15.18 -16.78
N PRO A 16 -7.79 -15.83 -17.72
CA PRO A 16 -6.38 -15.55 -18.02
C PRO A 16 -6.13 -14.07 -18.28
N GLU A 17 -4.97 -13.56 -17.84
CA GLU A 17 -4.59 -12.14 -17.87
C GLU A 17 -5.49 -11.17 -17.09
N ARG A 18 -6.55 -11.65 -16.41
CA ARG A 18 -7.55 -10.77 -15.83
C ARG A 18 -7.89 -11.07 -14.37
N SER A 19 -8.49 -12.21 -14.06
CA SER A 19 -9.13 -12.39 -12.74
C SER A 19 -9.33 -13.84 -12.31
N LEU A 20 -9.65 -13.99 -11.03
CA LEU A 20 -10.21 -15.19 -10.41
C LEU A 20 -11.43 -14.76 -9.60
N GLY A 21 -12.61 -15.31 -9.86
CA GLY A 21 -13.83 -14.86 -9.19
C GLY A 21 -15.07 -15.68 -9.49
N CYS A 22 -16.22 -15.19 -9.06
CA CYS A 22 -17.53 -15.71 -9.40
C CYS A 22 -18.46 -14.54 -9.76
N GLU A 23 -19.75 -14.81 -9.99
CA GLU A 23 -20.73 -13.79 -10.34
C GLU A 23 -20.88 -12.67 -9.29
N GLN A 24 -20.53 -12.95 -8.02
CA GLN A 24 -20.72 -12.01 -6.91
C GLN A 24 -19.49 -11.12 -6.67
N TRP A 25 -18.29 -11.62 -6.95
CA TRP A 25 -17.04 -10.92 -6.67
C TRP A 25 -15.90 -11.50 -7.52
N GLU A 26 -14.94 -10.66 -7.88
CA GLU A 26 -13.73 -11.09 -8.59
C GLU A 26 -12.47 -10.42 -8.05
N PHE A 27 -11.40 -11.20 -7.89
CA PHE A 27 -10.06 -10.67 -7.71
C PHE A 27 -9.46 -10.36 -9.08
N ILE A 28 -9.19 -9.09 -9.35
CA ILE A 28 -8.75 -8.61 -10.65
C ILE A 28 -7.27 -8.24 -10.57
N LEU A 29 -6.46 -8.74 -11.49
CA LEU A 29 -5.07 -8.32 -11.63
C LEU A 29 -5.01 -6.79 -11.80
N GLY A 30 -4.15 -6.16 -10.99
CA GLY A 30 -4.03 -4.70 -10.93
C GLY A 30 -4.99 -4.02 -9.98
N MET A 31 -5.89 -4.73 -9.29
CA MET A 31 -6.66 -4.10 -8.21
C MET A 31 -5.74 -3.76 -7.04
N HIS A 32 -6.08 -2.72 -6.28
CA HIS A 32 -5.31 -2.36 -5.08
C HIS A 32 -5.55 -3.34 -3.93
N PHE A 33 -4.56 -3.50 -3.06
CA PHE A 33 -4.64 -4.34 -1.86
C PHE A 33 -5.92 -4.13 -1.05
N SER A 34 -6.33 -2.86 -0.84
CA SER A 34 -7.55 -2.55 -0.08
C SER A 34 -8.85 -3.02 -0.73
N GLN A 35 -8.88 -3.13 -2.07
CA GLN A 35 -10.05 -3.62 -2.80
C GLN A 35 -10.21 -5.13 -2.62
N ALA A 36 -9.10 -5.87 -2.64
CA ALA A 36 -9.11 -7.30 -2.34
C ALA A 36 -9.53 -7.55 -0.88
N VAL A 37 -9.04 -6.75 0.07
CA VAL A 37 -9.49 -6.83 1.48
C VAL A 37 -10.98 -6.53 1.60
N ALA A 38 -11.50 -5.51 0.90
CA ALA A 38 -12.93 -5.19 0.93
C ALA A 38 -13.80 -6.33 0.38
N ILE A 39 -13.36 -7.00 -0.71
CA ILE A 39 -14.01 -8.21 -1.23
C ILE A 39 -14.04 -9.29 -0.15
N ILE A 40 -12.89 -9.62 0.44
CA ILE A 40 -12.79 -10.65 1.48
C ILE A 40 -13.68 -10.32 2.69
N GLN A 41 -13.71 -9.05 3.13
CA GLN A 41 -14.57 -8.57 4.21
C GLN A 41 -16.05 -8.73 3.89
N SER A 42 -16.47 -8.46 2.64
CA SER A 42 -17.84 -8.68 2.19
C SER A 42 -18.24 -10.16 2.20
N GLN A 43 -17.26 -11.06 2.19
CA GLN A 43 -17.43 -12.51 2.14
C GLN A 43 -17.04 -13.21 3.46
N VAL A 44 -17.10 -12.52 4.61
CA VAL A 44 -16.70 -13.06 5.93
C VAL A 44 -17.41 -14.37 6.33
N GLY A 45 -18.61 -14.63 5.81
CA GLY A 45 -19.33 -15.89 6.03
C GLY A 45 -18.73 -17.09 5.29
N ILE A 46 -18.00 -16.85 4.20
CA ILE A 46 -17.51 -17.86 3.26
C ILE A 46 -15.99 -17.99 3.36
N ILE A 47 -15.26 -16.87 3.19
CA ILE A 47 -13.80 -16.84 3.22
C ILE A 47 -13.34 -16.70 4.67
N LYS A 48 -12.55 -17.67 5.15
CA LYS A 48 -12.11 -17.77 6.55
C LYS A 48 -10.61 -18.04 6.66
N GLY A 49 -10.05 -17.68 7.82
CA GLY A 49 -8.64 -17.93 8.12
C GLY A 49 -7.67 -17.11 7.26
N VAL A 50 -8.04 -15.88 6.92
CA VAL A 50 -7.25 -14.98 6.05
C VAL A 50 -5.97 -14.57 6.76
N GLN A 51 -4.84 -14.68 6.07
CA GLN A 51 -3.53 -14.27 6.58
C GLN A 51 -2.92 -13.21 5.66
N VAL A 52 -2.32 -12.17 6.25
CA VAL A 52 -1.55 -11.17 5.52
C VAL A 52 -0.07 -11.37 5.84
N LEU A 53 0.75 -11.54 4.80
CA LEU A 53 2.19 -11.73 4.90
C LEU A 53 2.89 -10.51 4.29
N TYR A 54 3.86 -9.96 5.01
CA TYR A 54 4.69 -8.84 4.59
C TYR A 54 6.04 -8.88 5.32
N SER A 55 7.03 -8.15 4.81
CA SER A 55 8.31 -7.96 5.51
C SER A 55 8.31 -6.67 6.29
N ASP A 56 8.47 -6.75 7.60
CA ASP A 56 8.59 -5.56 8.47
C ASP A 56 9.95 -4.84 8.27
N THR A 57 10.99 -5.59 7.95
CA THR A 57 12.36 -5.07 7.78
C THR A 57 12.61 -4.53 6.37
N ASN A 58 11.97 -5.12 5.36
CA ASN A 58 12.13 -4.73 3.96
C ASN A 58 10.78 -4.70 3.23
N PRO A 59 9.85 -3.81 3.63
CA PRO A 59 8.47 -3.78 3.11
C PRO A 59 8.37 -3.43 1.63
N LEU A 60 9.42 -2.87 1.01
CA LEU A 60 9.46 -2.54 -0.43
C LEU A 60 10.13 -3.61 -1.29
N GLY A 61 10.88 -4.55 -0.69
CA GLY A 61 11.64 -5.55 -1.42
C GLY A 61 11.01 -6.94 -1.44
N VAL A 62 9.92 -7.15 -0.69
CA VAL A 62 9.21 -8.42 -0.61
C VAL A 62 7.74 -8.18 -0.87
N ASP A 63 7.16 -8.92 -1.84
CA ASP A 63 5.75 -8.83 -2.20
C ASP A 63 4.83 -8.96 -0.96
N LEU A 64 3.72 -8.21 -0.97
CA LEU A 64 2.66 -8.36 0.03
C LEU A 64 1.77 -9.52 -0.39
N VAL A 65 1.41 -10.41 0.52
CA VAL A 65 0.59 -11.59 0.18
C VAL A 65 -0.63 -11.67 1.08
N ILE A 66 -1.81 -11.82 0.47
CA ILE A 66 -3.00 -12.30 1.17
C ILE A 66 -3.11 -13.79 0.90
N SER A 67 -2.98 -14.60 1.93
CA SER A 67 -3.13 -16.06 1.87
C SER A 67 -4.50 -16.47 2.38
N LEU A 68 -5.21 -17.26 1.58
CA LEU A 68 -6.50 -17.88 1.89
C LEU A 68 -6.26 -19.39 2.07
N PRO A 69 -5.75 -19.83 3.23
CA PRO A 69 -5.31 -21.21 3.44
C PRO A 69 -6.43 -22.24 3.38
N GLN A 70 -7.66 -21.85 3.73
CA GLN A 70 -8.82 -22.75 3.67
C GLN A 70 -9.31 -22.97 2.23
N ASP A 71 -8.94 -22.07 1.30
CA ASP A 71 -9.35 -22.09 -0.10
C ASP A 71 -8.20 -22.44 -1.05
N GLY A 72 -6.97 -22.55 -0.54
CA GLY A 72 -5.79 -22.88 -1.35
C GLY A 72 -5.33 -21.76 -2.29
N ILE A 73 -5.66 -20.49 -1.97
CA ILE A 73 -5.39 -19.33 -2.83
C ILE A 73 -4.40 -18.36 -2.15
N ARG A 74 -3.53 -17.74 -2.94
CA ARG A 74 -2.67 -16.61 -2.56
C ARG A 74 -2.81 -15.49 -3.58
N LEU A 75 -3.02 -14.29 -3.07
CA LEU A 75 -3.03 -13.05 -3.83
C LEU A 75 -1.71 -12.33 -3.54
N ILE A 76 -0.87 -12.18 -4.56
CA ILE A 76 0.47 -11.62 -4.44
C ILE A 76 0.47 -10.22 -5.04
N PHE A 77 0.75 -9.22 -4.22
CA PHE A 77 0.75 -7.81 -4.56
C PHE A 77 2.16 -7.28 -4.60
N ASP A 78 2.41 -6.38 -5.55
CA ASP A 78 3.66 -5.64 -5.58
C ASP A 78 3.81 -4.73 -4.36
N PRO A 79 4.99 -4.69 -3.74
CA PRO A 79 5.18 -4.01 -2.46
C PRO A 79 5.20 -2.48 -2.57
N VAL A 80 5.50 -1.94 -3.75
CA VAL A 80 5.60 -0.50 -4.01
C VAL A 80 4.22 0.06 -4.35
N VAL A 81 3.62 -0.43 -5.44
CA VAL A 81 2.34 0.08 -5.95
C VAL A 81 1.12 -0.60 -5.30
N GLN A 82 1.34 -1.68 -4.55
CA GLN A 82 0.30 -2.41 -3.79
C GLN A 82 -0.83 -2.92 -4.69
N ARG A 83 -0.44 -3.37 -5.90
CA ARG A 83 -1.34 -3.86 -6.96
C ARG A 83 -1.22 -5.37 -7.07
N LEU A 84 -2.35 -6.05 -7.25
CA LEU A 84 -2.40 -7.50 -7.42
C LEU A 84 -1.63 -7.89 -8.69
N LYS A 85 -0.50 -8.59 -8.53
CA LYS A 85 0.40 -9.00 -9.60
C LYS A 85 0.11 -10.43 -10.06
N ILE A 86 -0.09 -11.33 -9.09
CA ILE A 86 -0.27 -12.77 -9.34
C ILE A 86 -1.39 -13.30 -8.44
N ILE A 87 -2.25 -14.14 -9.01
CA ILE A 87 -3.20 -14.98 -8.26
C ILE A 87 -2.70 -16.41 -8.36
N GLU A 88 -2.26 -16.98 -7.24
CA GLU A 88 -1.74 -18.34 -7.16
C GLU A 88 -2.77 -19.25 -6.47
N ILE A 89 -3.18 -20.32 -7.14
CA ILE A 89 -3.91 -21.43 -6.54
C ILE A 89 -2.88 -22.51 -6.24
N TYR A 90 -2.49 -22.64 -4.98
CA TYR A 90 -1.41 -23.54 -4.54
C TYR A 90 -1.93 -24.86 -3.97
N ASN A 91 -3.25 -24.98 -3.76
CA ASN A 91 -3.87 -26.25 -3.39
C ASN A 91 -5.19 -26.46 -4.15
N MET A 92 -5.10 -27.18 -5.25
CA MET A 92 -6.22 -27.48 -6.16
C MET A 92 -7.36 -28.26 -5.48
N LYS A 93 -7.12 -28.93 -4.34
CA LYS A 93 -8.13 -29.74 -3.65
C LYS A 93 -9.13 -28.91 -2.84
N LEU A 94 -8.86 -27.63 -2.62
CA LEU A 94 -9.64 -26.74 -1.75
C LEU A 94 -10.55 -25.79 -2.52
N VAL A 95 -10.59 -25.87 -3.86
CA VAL A 95 -11.33 -24.96 -4.72
C VAL A 95 -11.85 -25.69 -5.96
N LYS A 96 -13.05 -25.35 -6.43
CA LYS A 96 -13.55 -25.77 -7.75
C LYS A 96 -13.24 -24.67 -8.76
N LEU A 97 -12.69 -25.03 -9.91
CA LEU A 97 -12.28 -24.08 -10.94
C LEU A 97 -12.94 -24.36 -12.29
N LYS A 98 -13.35 -23.27 -12.93
CA LYS A 98 -13.92 -23.24 -14.27
C LYS A 98 -13.12 -22.33 -15.19
N TYR A 99 -13.19 -22.61 -16.48
CA TYR A 99 -12.71 -21.73 -17.55
C TYR A 99 -13.74 -21.72 -18.67
N CYS A 100 -14.24 -20.53 -19.04
CA CYS A 100 -15.33 -20.38 -20.02
C CYS A 100 -16.55 -21.27 -19.69
N GLY A 101 -16.92 -21.32 -18.41
CA GLY A 101 -17.97 -22.19 -17.87
C GLY A 101 -17.65 -23.69 -17.77
N LEU A 102 -16.56 -24.17 -18.36
CA LEU A 102 -16.14 -25.58 -18.30
C LEU A 102 -15.35 -25.86 -17.02
N THR A 103 -15.81 -26.81 -16.21
CA THR A 103 -15.10 -27.28 -15.01
C THR A 103 -13.85 -28.07 -15.41
N PHE A 104 -12.68 -27.65 -14.92
CA PHE A 104 -11.42 -28.38 -15.12
C PHE A 104 -10.79 -28.87 -13.82
N ASN A 105 -11.28 -28.42 -12.67
CA ASN A 105 -10.83 -28.85 -11.35
C ASN A 105 -12.01 -28.90 -10.37
N SER A 106 -12.32 -30.08 -9.85
CA SER A 106 -13.26 -30.30 -8.76
C SER A 106 -12.93 -31.64 -8.07
N PRO A 107 -13.60 -32.00 -6.95
CA PRO A 107 -13.46 -33.34 -6.37
C PRO A 107 -13.77 -34.49 -7.36
N GLU A 108 -14.61 -34.22 -8.36
CA GLU A 108 -15.04 -35.17 -9.39
C GLU A 108 -14.20 -35.08 -10.68
N VAL A 109 -13.62 -33.92 -10.98
CA VAL A 109 -12.83 -33.65 -12.19
C VAL A 109 -11.40 -33.29 -11.80
N LEU A 110 -10.46 -34.20 -12.04
CA LEU A 110 -9.05 -33.95 -11.74
C LEU A 110 -8.40 -33.09 -12.84
N PRO A 111 -7.55 -32.12 -12.47
CA PRO A 111 -6.83 -31.28 -13.43
C PRO A 111 -5.62 -32.04 -13.98
N SER A 112 -5.84 -33.11 -14.74
CA SER A 112 -4.80 -33.82 -15.48
C SER A 112 -4.32 -32.98 -16.68
N ILE A 113 -3.18 -33.34 -17.28
CA ILE A 113 -2.72 -32.68 -18.52
C ILE A 113 -3.79 -32.74 -19.60
N GLU A 114 -4.41 -33.90 -19.81
CA GLU A 114 -5.47 -34.10 -20.82
C GLU A 114 -6.66 -33.18 -20.56
N GLN A 115 -7.06 -33.03 -19.28
CA GLN A 115 -8.12 -32.12 -18.90
C GLN A 115 -7.74 -30.65 -19.17
N ILE A 116 -6.48 -30.27 -18.91
CA ILE A 116 -5.98 -28.93 -19.20
C ILE A 116 -5.93 -28.67 -20.72
N GLU A 117 -5.42 -29.61 -21.51
CA GLU A 117 -5.40 -29.50 -22.98
C GLU A 117 -6.81 -29.43 -23.57
N HIS A 118 -7.75 -30.23 -23.04
CA HIS A 118 -9.16 -30.18 -23.43
C HIS A 118 -9.81 -28.84 -23.08
N SER A 119 -9.49 -28.27 -21.91
CA SER A 119 -10.10 -27.02 -21.44
C SER A 119 -9.47 -25.75 -22.05
N PHE A 120 -8.16 -25.71 -22.22
CA PHE A 120 -7.41 -24.51 -22.61
C PHE A 120 -6.82 -24.57 -24.02
N GLY A 121 -6.88 -25.73 -24.68
CA GLY A 121 -6.33 -25.95 -26.02
C GLY A 121 -4.82 -26.17 -26.04
N ALA A 122 -4.27 -26.14 -27.26
CA ALA A 122 -2.84 -26.33 -27.48
C ALA A 122 -2.01 -25.16 -26.96
N THR A 123 -0.78 -25.45 -26.51
CA THR A 123 0.17 -24.42 -26.06
C THR A 123 1.61 -24.77 -26.42
N HIS A 124 2.54 -23.85 -26.15
CA HIS A 124 3.96 -24.05 -26.33
C HIS A 124 4.48 -25.23 -25.46
N PRO A 125 5.59 -25.88 -25.87
CA PRO A 125 6.20 -26.94 -25.07
C PRO A 125 6.46 -26.46 -23.64
N GLY A 126 6.02 -27.25 -22.66
CA GLY A 126 6.24 -26.90 -21.26
C GLY A 126 7.71 -26.97 -20.87
N VAL A 127 8.04 -26.26 -19.81
CA VAL A 127 9.41 -26.07 -19.32
C VAL A 127 9.58 -26.87 -18.03
N TYR A 128 10.63 -27.68 -17.94
CA TYR A 128 10.95 -28.42 -16.72
C TYR A 128 11.90 -27.63 -15.83
N ASP A 129 11.47 -27.33 -14.61
CA ASP A 129 12.28 -26.75 -13.55
C ASP A 129 12.89 -27.91 -12.72
N THR A 130 14.19 -28.15 -12.94
CA THR A 130 14.92 -29.24 -12.29
C THR A 130 15.11 -28.98 -10.80
N GLU A 131 15.24 -27.73 -10.37
CA GLU A 131 15.42 -27.41 -8.95
C GLU A 131 14.14 -27.69 -8.17
N LYS A 132 12.99 -27.34 -8.76
CA LYS A 132 11.68 -27.52 -8.11
C LYS A 132 11.02 -28.86 -8.39
N GLN A 133 11.58 -29.68 -9.29
CA GLN A 133 10.94 -30.91 -9.80
C GLN A 133 9.54 -30.64 -10.37
N LEU A 134 9.38 -29.51 -11.06
CA LEU A 134 8.10 -29.06 -11.61
C LEU A 134 8.18 -29.00 -13.12
N PHE A 135 7.22 -29.63 -13.79
CA PHE A 135 6.94 -29.32 -15.19
C PHE A 135 5.92 -28.19 -15.26
N ILE A 136 6.23 -27.13 -16.00
CA ILE A 136 5.40 -25.93 -16.09
C ILE A 136 4.86 -25.80 -17.52
N LEU A 137 3.54 -25.86 -17.64
CA LEU A 137 2.83 -25.59 -18.88
C LEU A 137 2.37 -24.12 -18.87
N ASN A 138 2.91 -23.31 -19.77
CA ASN A 138 2.62 -21.87 -19.84
C ASN A 138 1.57 -21.58 -20.90
N PHE A 139 0.60 -20.76 -20.57
CA PHE A 139 -0.31 -20.07 -21.48
C PHE A 139 -0.10 -18.56 -21.31
N ARG A 140 -0.65 -17.77 -22.21
CA ARG A 140 -0.69 -16.32 -22.02
C ARG A 140 -1.57 -15.99 -20.81
N GLY A 141 -0.95 -15.42 -19.77
CA GLY A 141 -1.58 -15.02 -18.52
C GLY A 141 -1.96 -16.13 -17.55
N LEU A 142 -1.51 -17.36 -17.79
CA LEU A 142 -1.85 -18.52 -16.98
C LEU A 142 -0.72 -19.56 -17.04
N SER A 143 -0.42 -20.23 -15.93
CA SER A 143 0.49 -21.37 -15.93
C SER A 143 0.00 -22.49 -15.03
N PHE A 144 0.34 -23.72 -15.40
CA PHE A 144 0.05 -24.93 -14.64
C PHE A 144 1.34 -25.65 -14.28
N CYS A 145 1.53 -25.93 -13.00
CA CYS A 145 2.67 -26.68 -12.49
C CYS A 145 2.25 -28.11 -12.18
N PHE A 146 2.98 -29.08 -12.72
CA PHE A 146 2.83 -30.50 -12.47
C PHE A 146 4.07 -31.01 -11.72
N PRO A 147 3.93 -31.68 -10.58
CA PRO A 147 5.05 -32.29 -9.89
C PRO A 147 5.53 -33.51 -10.68
N VAL A 148 6.77 -33.49 -11.15
CA VAL A 148 7.35 -34.58 -11.94
C VAL A 148 8.79 -34.86 -11.48
N GLU A 149 9.03 -36.09 -11.04
CA GLU A 149 10.34 -36.52 -10.57
C GLU A 149 11.38 -36.60 -11.71
N SER A 150 12.62 -36.20 -11.42
CA SER A 150 13.73 -36.12 -12.38
C SER A 150 14.10 -37.43 -13.08
N LYS A 151 13.70 -38.58 -12.52
CA LYS A 151 13.99 -39.89 -13.12
C LYS A 151 13.30 -40.12 -14.48
N TYR A 152 12.39 -39.21 -14.88
CA TYR A 152 11.67 -39.26 -16.16
C TYR A 152 12.20 -38.24 -17.21
N GLN A 153 13.38 -37.64 -16.97
CA GLN A 153 13.98 -36.56 -17.78
C GLN A 153 14.27 -36.80 -19.28
N PRO A 154 14.61 -38.00 -19.80
CA PRO A 154 15.11 -38.10 -21.18
C PRO A 154 14.06 -37.88 -22.29
N GLY A 155 12.77 -37.73 -21.96
CA GLY A 155 11.66 -37.75 -22.95
C GLY A 155 10.99 -36.40 -23.27
N TYR A 156 11.36 -35.29 -22.63
CA TYR A 156 10.59 -34.03 -22.71
C TYR A 156 10.53 -33.35 -24.09
N ALA A 157 11.29 -33.82 -25.08
CA ALA A 157 11.28 -33.27 -26.44
C ALA A 157 9.90 -33.32 -27.14
N HIS A 158 8.96 -34.13 -26.62
CA HIS A 158 7.59 -34.30 -27.17
C HIS A 158 6.46 -33.94 -26.18
N GLY A 159 6.75 -33.26 -25.05
CA GLY A 159 5.74 -32.84 -24.07
C GLY A 159 5.34 -33.92 -23.05
N LEU A 160 4.59 -33.55 -22.00
CA LEU A 160 4.25 -34.46 -20.90
C LEU A 160 3.40 -35.68 -21.31
N GLY A 161 2.59 -35.58 -22.38
CA GLY A 161 1.79 -36.70 -22.88
C GLY A 161 2.60 -37.90 -23.35
N SER A 162 3.91 -37.73 -23.56
CA SER A 162 4.85 -38.81 -23.90
C SER A 162 5.44 -39.55 -22.69
N LEU A 163 5.24 -39.03 -21.47
CA LEU A 163 5.80 -39.62 -20.25
C LEU A 163 4.87 -40.71 -19.69
N GLN A 164 5.45 -41.89 -19.50
CA GLN A 164 4.80 -42.99 -18.82
C GLN A 164 5.09 -42.90 -17.32
N PHE A 165 4.06 -42.55 -16.56
CA PHE A 165 4.13 -42.55 -15.09
C PHE A 165 3.85 -43.96 -14.54
N PRO A 166 4.39 -44.32 -13.37
CA PRO A 166 4.08 -45.58 -12.72
C PRO A 166 2.57 -45.73 -12.59
N ASN A 167 2.04 -46.90 -12.93
CA ASN A 167 0.61 -47.24 -12.91
C ASN A 167 -0.27 -46.55 -13.98
N GLY A 168 0.32 -45.86 -14.96
CA GLY A 168 -0.44 -45.23 -16.05
C GLY A 168 -1.25 -43.99 -15.64
N SER A 169 -1.01 -43.44 -14.44
CA SER A 169 -1.71 -42.24 -13.96
C SER A 169 -1.14 -40.97 -14.57
N SER A 170 -1.97 -40.14 -15.18
CA SER A 170 -1.58 -38.81 -15.66
C SER A 170 -1.29 -37.87 -14.47
N PRO A 171 -0.22 -37.05 -14.50
CA PRO A 171 0.09 -36.12 -13.43
C PRO A 171 -0.99 -35.04 -13.37
N VAL A 172 -1.28 -34.61 -12.15
CA VAL A 172 -2.29 -33.58 -11.88
C VAL A 172 -1.61 -32.26 -11.51
N VAL A 173 -2.27 -31.15 -11.86
CA VAL A 173 -1.81 -29.82 -11.48
C VAL A 173 -1.69 -29.72 -9.96
N SER A 174 -0.51 -29.33 -9.48
CA SER A 174 -0.29 -28.99 -8.06
C SER A 174 -0.47 -27.49 -7.80
N ARG A 175 -0.26 -26.66 -8.82
CA ARG A 175 -0.39 -25.21 -8.71
C ARG A 175 -0.80 -24.57 -10.04
N THR A 176 -1.71 -23.61 -9.94
CA THR A 176 -2.09 -22.71 -11.04
C THR A 176 -1.70 -21.27 -10.70
N SER A 177 -1.21 -20.50 -11.66
CA SER A 177 -0.92 -19.07 -11.45
C SER A 177 -1.51 -18.24 -12.58
N VAL A 178 -2.28 -17.22 -12.22
CA VAL A 178 -2.86 -16.20 -13.12
C VAL A 178 -2.05 -14.92 -12.99
N TYR A 179 -1.61 -14.36 -14.11
CA TYR A 179 -0.76 -13.16 -14.17
C TYR A 179 -0.94 -12.45 -15.52
N THR A 180 -0.30 -11.30 -15.72
CA THR A 180 -0.24 -10.61 -17.02
C THR A 180 1.04 -10.98 -17.78
N GLY A 181 0.93 -11.17 -19.10
CA GLY A 181 2.07 -11.50 -19.97
C GLY A 181 2.25 -13.00 -20.22
N ASN A 182 3.42 -13.37 -20.76
CA ASN A 182 3.63 -14.71 -21.30
C ASN A 182 4.08 -15.75 -20.27
N ASN A 183 4.84 -15.32 -19.25
CA ASN A 183 5.35 -16.20 -18.20
C ASN A 183 5.46 -15.48 -16.85
N LEU A 184 5.56 -16.26 -15.77
CA LEU A 184 5.60 -15.75 -14.41
C LEU A 184 6.83 -14.85 -14.12
N ALA A 185 7.96 -15.10 -14.78
CA ALA A 185 9.21 -14.35 -14.57
C ALA A 185 9.14 -12.92 -15.17
N GLU A 186 8.44 -12.78 -16.29
CA GLU A 186 8.19 -11.50 -16.95
C GLU A 186 7.00 -10.74 -16.35
N SER A 187 6.21 -11.39 -15.48
CA SER A 187 5.04 -10.75 -14.87
C SER A 187 5.43 -9.47 -14.13
N ARG A 188 4.63 -8.42 -14.38
CA ARG A 188 4.71 -7.11 -13.73
C ARG A 188 3.32 -6.72 -13.28
N SER A 189 3.25 -5.90 -12.24
CA SER A 189 1.98 -5.38 -11.75
C SER A 189 1.30 -4.54 -12.83
N PRO A 190 0.10 -4.91 -13.27
CA PRO A 190 -0.61 -4.10 -14.25
C PRO A 190 -1.10 -2.80 -13.60
N ALA A 191 -1.37 -1.80 -14.43
CA ALA A 191 -2.01 -0.57 -14.00
C ALA A 191 -3.38 -0.86 -13.36
N LEU A 192 -3.87 0.06 -12.52
CA LEU A 192 -5.22 -0.06 -11.94
C LEU A 192 -6.25 -0.19 -13.09
N PRO A 193 -7.02 -1.28 -13.17
CA PRO A 193 -8.04 -1.44 -14.19
C PRO A 193 -9.16 -0.40 -14.02
N LEU A 194 -9.74 0.07 -15.13
CA LEU A 194 -10.82 1.07 -15.10
C LEU A 194 -12.05 0.57 -14.31
N CYS A 195 -12.38 -0.72 -14.40
CA CYS A 195 -13.45 -1.33 -13.61
C CYS A 195 -13.21 -1.23 -12.10
N CYS A 196 -11.96 -1.06 -11.66
CA CYS A 196 -11.60 -0.87 -10.26
C CYS A 196 -11.65 0.60 -9.82
N TYR A 197 -11.98 1.56 -10.69
CA TYR A 197 -11.96 2.98 -10.30
C TYR A 197 -13.13 3.33 -9.38
N HIS A 198 -14.30 2.73 -9.63
CA HIS A 198 -15.54 2.96 -8.88
C HIS A 198 -15.86 4.46 -8.73
N ASN A 199 -15.63 5.25 -9.79
CA ASN A 199 -15.81 6.71 -9.80
C ASN A 199 -14.98 7.51 -8.77
N HIS A 200 -13.89 6.94 -8.25
CA HIS A 200 -12.98 7.65 -7.35
C HIS A 200 -11.86 8.37 -8.11
N LEU A 201 -11.35 9.43 -7.50
CA LEU A 201 -10.09 10.07 -7.89
C LEU A 201 -8.92 9.32 -7.26
N TYR A 202 -7.87 9.12 -8.03
CA TYR A 202 -6.62 8.51 -7.59
C TYR A 202 -5.47 9.49 -7.80
N MET A 203 -4.43 9.33 -6.98
CA MET A 203 -3.23 10.15 -7.06
C MET A 203 -2.15 9.45 -7.89
N GLU A 204 -1.61 10.17 -8.87
CA GLU A 204 -0.38 9.77 -9.56
C GLU A 204 0.84 10.40 -8.90
N ARG A 205 0.73 11.67 -8.48
CA ARG A 205 1.81 12.40 -7.82
C ARG A 205 1.27 13.58 -7.01
N ALA A 206 1.87 13.85 -5.86
CA ALA A 206 1.70 15.10 -5.12
C ALA A 206 3.03 15.88 -5.07
N GLU A 207 3.01 17.15 -5.43
CA GLU A 207 4.14 18.06 -5.31
C GLU A 207 3.86 19.03 -4.17
N VAL A 208 4.68 18.97 -3.11
CA VAL A 208 4.56 19.91 -2.00
C VAL A 208 5.11 21.27 -2.46
N LEU A 209 4.24 22.27 -2.51
CA LEU A 209 4.59 23.62 -2.92
C LEU A 209 5.19 24.37 -1.74
N ARG A 210 6.43 24.83 -1.90
CA ARG A 210 7.15 25.58 -0.87
C ARG A 210 7.71 26.87 -1.41
N GLU A 211 7.53 27.93 -0.63
CA GLU A 211 8.18 29.22 -0.83
C GLU A 211 9.19 29.44 0.30
N ARG A 212 10.48 29.48 -0.06
CA ARG A 212 11.59 29.56 0.90
C ARG A 212 11.57 28.38 1.88
N LEU A 213 11.17 28.62 3.13
CA LEU A 213 11.13 27.63 4.22
C LEU A 213 9.69 27.36 4.69
N HIS A 214 8.69 27.75 3.89
CA HIS A 214 7.28 27.61 4.23
C HIS A 214 6.53 26.90 3.11
N THR A 215 5.68 25.96 3.50
CA THR A 215 4.75 25.26 2.63
C THR A 215 3.56 26.16 2.37
N THR A 216 3.20 26.32 1.09
CA THR A 216 2.03 27.11 0.66
C THR A 216 0.83 26.23 0.32
N GLY A 217 1.08 25.01 -0.14
CA GLY A 217 0.03 24.08 -0.53
C GLY A 217 0.59 22.82 -1.20
N ILE A 218 -0.26 22.14 -1.94
CA ILE A 218 0.08 20.91 -2.66
C ILE A 218 -0.53 20.96 -4.06
N ARG A 219 0.29 20.65 -5.08
CA ARG A 219 -0.18 20.36 -6.43
C ARG A 219 -0.36 18.85 -6.59
N LEU A 220 -1.51 18.45 -7.10
CA LEU A 220 -1.96 17.08 -7.20
C LEU A 220 -2.16 16.73 -8.67
N HIS A 221 -1.42 15.73 -9.13
CA HIS A 221 -1.63 15.08 -10.43
C HIS A 221 -2.51 13.86 -10.19
N LEU A 222 -3.75 13.96 -10.65
CA LEU A 222 -4.83 13.04 -10.36
C LEU A 222 -5.28 12.32 -11.62
N PHE A 223 -5.90 11.16 -11.43
CA PHE A 223 -6.59 10.46 -12.50
C PHE A 223 -7.90 9.84 -12.03
N THR A 224 -8.85 9.71 -12.96
CA THR A 224 -10.17 9.12 -12.75
C THR A 224 -10.68 8.51 -14.06
N GLU A 225 -11.86 7.89 -14.01
CA GLU A 225 -12.56 7.39 -15.17
C GLU A 225 -13.20 8.59 -15.88
N GLY A 226 -12.83 8.80 -17.13
CA GLY A 226 -13.37 9.89 -17.94
C GLY A 226 -14.79 9.59 -18.39
N SER A 227 -15.66 10.60 -18.32
CA SER A 227 -16.97 10.55 -18.98
C SER A 227 -16.74 10.58 -20.50
N SER A 228 -16.97 9.46 -21.17
CA SER A 228 -16.82 9.40 -22.61
C SER A 228 -18.17 9.53 -23.30
N ARG A 229 -18.29 10.53 -24.19
CA ARG A 229 -19.37 10.60 -25.20
C ARG A 229 -19.21 9.53 -26.29
N LEU A 230 -18.08 8.80 -26.28
CA LEU A 230 -17.74 7.68 -27.16
C LEU A 230 -17.77 6.41 -26.31
N MET A 231 -18.32 5.28 -26.79
CA MET A 231 -18.65 4.09 -25.99
C MET A 231 -17.53 3.40 -25.16
N GLU A 232 -16.29 3.92 -25.12
CA GLU A 232 -15.19 3.35 -24.35
C GLU A 232 -14.79 4.22 -23.15
N PRO A 233 -14.77 3.66 -21.93
CA PRO A 233 -14.21 4.34 -20.76
C PRO A 233 -12.70 4.53 -20.92
N ARG A 234 -12.18 5.70 -20.54
CA ARG A 234 -10.75 6.03 -20.65
C ARG A 234 -10.24 6.68 -19.37
N LYS A 235 -8.96 6.47 -19.05
CA LYS A 235 -8.27 7.19 -17.97
C LYS A 235 -8.24 8.69 -18.31
N GLN A 236 -8.87 9.51 -17.49
CA GLN A 236 -8.76 10.97 -17.55
C GLN A 236 -7.75 11.43 -16.51
N SER A 237 -6.80 12.27 -16.91
CA SER A 237 -5.81 12.87 -16.01
C SER A 237 -6.09 14.36 -15.83
N LEU A 238 -5.83 14.88 -14.63
CA LEU A 238 -6.06 16.29 -14.29
C LEU A 238 -5.03 16.76 -13.25
N SER A 239 -4.70 18.05 -13.28
CA SER A 239 -3.83 18.70 -12.29
C SER A 239 -4.64 19.73 -11.50
N ARG A 240 -4.51 19.70 -10.18
CA ARG A 240 -5.24 20.57 -9.23
C ARG A 240 -4.30 21.03 -8.13
N GLU A 241 -4.55 22.22 -7.60
CA GLU A 241 -3.80 22.74 -6.45
C GLU A 241 -4.77 22.93 -5.28
N VAL A 242 -4.28 22.64 -4.08
CA VAL A 242 -4.96 22.97 -2.83
C VAL A 242 -3.97 23.68 -1.94
N LEU A 243 -4.32 24.90 -1.54
CA LEU A 243 -3.46 25.81 -0.79
C LEU A 243 -3.91 25.93 0.66
N PHE A 244 -3.00 26.35 1.54
CA PHE A 244 -3.39 26.79 2.87
C PHE A 244 -4.28 28.03 2.76
N GLY A 245 -5.39 28.04 3.51
CA GLY A 245 -6.38 29.11 3.45
C GLY A 245 -7.55 28.86 2.51
N ASP A 246 -7.49 27.83 1.65
CA ASP A 246 -8.62 27.41 0.80
C ASP A 246 -9.80 26.98 1.66
N THR A 247 -11.02 27.29 1.21
CA THR A 247 -12.24 26.89 1.92
C THR A 247 -12.58 25.43 1.65
N CYS A 248 -13.47 24.87 2.46
CA CYS A 248 -14.03 23.54 2.21
C CYS A 248 -14.69 23.41 0.82
N GLN A 249 -15.26 24.51 0.30
CA GLN A 249 -15.86 24.54 -1.04
C GLN A 249 -14.79 24.49 -2.12
N ASP A 250 -13.72 25.28 -1.99
CA ASP A 250 -12.61 25.28 -2.94
C ASP A 250 -11.99 23.87 -3.06
N VAL A 251 -11.76 23.23 -1.91
CA VAL A 251 -11.24 21.86 -1.86
C VAL A 251 -12.20 20.86 -2.50
N ALA A 252 -13.50 20.94 -2.19
CA ALA A 252 -14.50 20.05 -2.78
C ALA A 252 -14.67 20.27 -4.29
N THR A 253 -14.51 21.50 -4.77
CA THR A 253 -14.50 21.81 -6.22
C THR A 253 -13.26 21.23 -6.90
N ALA A 254 -12.09 21.27 -6.23
CA ALA A 254 -10.86 20.74 -6.79
C ALA A 254 -10.81 19.21 -6.78
N LEU A 255 -11.24 18.57 -5.69
CA LEU A 255 -11.01 17.14 -5.41
C LEU A 255 -12.29 16.29 -5.31
N GLY A 256 -13.47 16.90 -5.41
CA GLY A 256 -14.73 16.23 -5.13
C GLY A 256 -14.97 16.00 -3.64
N ALA A 257 -16.03 15.25 -3.35
CA ALA A 257 -16.43 14.91 -1.98
C ALA A 257 -15.37 14.02 -1.31
N PRO A 258 -15.06 14.24 -0.02
CA PRO A 258 -14.17 13.37 0.72
C PRO A 258 -14.81 12.00 0.97
N SER A 259 -13.98 10.97 1.10
CA SER A 259 -14.44 9.62 1.44
C SER A 259 -15.04 9.57 2.86
N ARG A 260 -14.51 10.40 3.77
CA ARG A 260 -15.03 10.54 5.14
C ARG A 260 -14.77 11.94 5.66
N VAL A 261 -15.67 12.41 6.53
CA VAL A 261 -15.45 13.60 7.36
C VAL A 261 -15.29 13.17 8.81
N PHE A 262 -14.21 13.61 9.46
CA PHE A 262 -13.94 13.30 10.86
C PHE A 262 -13.80 14.57 11.70
N TYR A 263 -14.61 14.70 12.75
CA TYR A 263 -14.57 15.84 13.66
C TYR A 263 -13.68 15.55 14.86
N LYS A 264 -12.73 16.45 15.13
CA LYS A 264 -11.77 16.32 16.24
C LYS A 264 -12.48 16.54 17.58
N ALA A 265 -13.03 15.48 18.18
CA ALA A 265 -13.75 15.57 19.44
C ALA A 265 -12.86 16.10 20.59
N GLU A 266 -11.58 15.73 20.62
CA GLU A 266 -10.64 16.11 21.66
C GLU A 266 -9.32 16.62 21.07
N ASP A 267 -8.74 17.64 21.72
CA ASP A 267 -7.40 18.11 21.41
C ASP A 267 -6.48 17.89 22.61
N LYS A 268 -6.05 16.64 22.78
CA LYS A 268 -5.17 16.21 23.88
C LYS A 268 -3.85 16.97 23.92
N MET A 269 -3.42 17.55 22.80
CA MET A 269 -2.20 18.35 22.70
C MET A 269 -2.38 19.80 23.16
N LYS A 270 -3.60 20.26 23.48
CA LYS A 270 -3.85 21.62 24.01
C LYS A 270 -3.08 21.93 25.28
N ILE A 271 -2.75 20.92 26.09
CA ILE A 271 -2.00 21.08 27.34
C ILE A 271 -0.62 21.72 27.14
N HIS A 272 -0.04 21.59 25.95
CA HIS A 272 1.27 22.17 25.61
C HIS A 272 1.19 23.63 25.14
N SER A 273 -0.02 24.20 25.02
CA SER A 273 -0.19 25.61 24.65
C SER A 273 -0.10 26.51 25.89
N PRO A 274 0.65 27.63 25.84
CA PRO A 274 0.81 28.56 26.97
C PRO A 274 -0.49 29.23 27.46
N ASN A 275 -1.64 28.92 26.85
CA ASN A 275 -2.98 29.41 27.23
C ASN A 275 -4.05 28.32 27.26
N ALA A 276 -3.68 27.06 27.56
CA ALA A 276 -4.59 25.90 27.56
C ALA A 276 -5.90 26.16 28.35
N HIS A 277 -5.78 26.80 29.52
CA HIS A 277 -6.87 27.14 30.45
C HIS A 277 -7.81 28.26 29.95
N ARG A 278 -7.36 29.14 29.04
CA ARG A 278 -8.18 30.22 28.46
C ARG A 278 -9.01 29.78 27.26
N ARG A 279 -8.75 28.59 26.70
CA ARG A 279 -9.40 28.06 25.48
C ARG A 279 -10.43 26.96 25.76
N VAL A 280 -10.99 26.94 26.97
CA VAL A 280 -11.99 25.96 27.43
C VAL A 280 -13.34 26.10 26.70
N ALA A 281 -13.54 27.15 25.89
CA ALA A 281 -14.84 27.48 25.28
C ALA A 281 -14.93 27.39 23.74
N THR A 282 -14.09 26.61 23.05
CA THR A 282 -14.34 26.37 21.61
C THR A 282 -15.48 25.37 21.44
N ARG A 283 -16.70 25.87 21.17
CA ARG A 283 -17.90 25.06 20.84
C ARG A 283 -17.80 24.28 19.51
N ARG A 284 -16.77 24.53 18.71
CA ARG A 284 -16.57 23.89 17.40
C ARG A 284 -15.19 23.25 17.35
N SER A 285 -15.15 22.04 16.81
CA SER A 285 -13.95 21.25 16.62
C SER A 285 -13.48 21.33 15.18
N ASP A 286 -12.16 21.39 15.01
CA ASP A 286 -11.55 21.23 13.69
C ASP A 286 -11.98 19.88 13.10
N PHE A 287 -12.01 19.78 11.78
CA PHE A 287 -12.48 18.57 11.11
C PHE A 287 -11.62 18.23 9.89
N PHE A 288 -11.53 16.94 9.61
CA PHE A 288 -10.77 16.40 8.50
C PHE A 288 -11.68 16.02 7.35
N TYR A 289 -11.24 16.30 6.14
CA TYR A 289 -11.63 15.56 4.94
C TYR A 289 -10.59 14.47 4.70
N ASN A 290 -11.04 13.23 4.68
CA ASN A 290 -10.20 12.07 4.41
C ASN A 290 -10.38 11.64 2.96
N TYR A 291 -9.29 11.63 2.18
CA TYR A 291 -9.26 11.17 0.80
C TYR A 291 -8.41 9.90 0.72
N PHE A 292 -9.03 8.75 0.99
CA PHE A 292 -8.32 7.47 1.14
C PHE A 292 -7.56 7.05 -0.12
N THR A 293 -8.16 7.20 -1.30
CA THR A 293 -7.55 6.87 -2.60
C THR A 293 -6.43 7.84 -3.01
N LEU A 294 -6.36 9.00 -2.36
CA LEU A 294 -5.30 10.01 -2.53
C LEU A 294 -4.18 9.85 -1.49
N GLY A 295 -4.37 9.01 -0.49
CA GLY A 295 -3.41 8.87 0.62
C GLY A 295 -3.27 10.14 1.45
N MET A 296 -4.31 10.99 1.51
CA MET A 296 -4.20 12.33 2.08
C MET A 296 -5.39 12.69 2.97
N ASP A 297 -5.10 13.36 4.09
CA ASP A 297 -6.10 14.07 4.88
C ASP A 297 -5.88 15.58 4.84
N ILE A 298 -6.98 16.34 4.83
CA ILE A 298 -6.97 17.79 4.87
C ILE A 298 -7.73 18.24 6.12
N LEU A 299 -7.03 18.93 7.03
CA LEU A 299 -7.63 19.50 8.24
C LEU A 299 -8.11 20.92 7.97
N PHE A 300 -9.34 21.21 8.38
CA PHE A 300 -9.95 22.51 8.34
C PHE A 300 -10.08 23.11 9.74
N ASP A 301 -9.87 24.41 9.82
CA ASP A 301 -10.13 25.20 11.02
C ASP A 301 -11.64 25.32 11.27
N ALA A 302 -12.09 25.03 12.49
CA ALA A 302 -13.51 25.00 12.82
C ALA A 302 -14.23 26.36 12.71
N LYS A 303 -13.48 27.46 12.82
CA LYS A 303 -14.02 28.83 12.82
C LYS A 303 -14.09 29.36 11.39
N THR A 304 -13.00 29.22 10.65
CA THR A 304 -12.85 29.80 9.30
C THR A 304 -13.21 28.83 8.18
N GLN A 305 -13.31 27.52 8.48
CA GLN A 305 -13.50 26.45 7.49
C GLN A 305 -12.43 26.44 6.38
N LYS A 306 -11.22 26.91 6.74
CA LYS A 306 -10.08 27.00 5.84
C LYS A 306 -9.05 25.92 6.13
N VAL A 307 -8.36 25.47 5.08
CA VAL A 307 -7.28 24.48 5.18
C VAL A 307 -6.17 25.01 6.09
N LYS A 308 -5.80 24.22 7.10
CA LYS A 308 -4.74 24.54 8.06
C LYS A 308 -3.61 23.51 8.11
N LYS A 309 -3.86 22.27 7.67
CA LYS A 309 -2.91 21.17 7.71
C LYS A 309 -3.23 20.10 6.67
N PHE A 310 -2.18 19.53 6.07
CA PHE A 310 -2.24 18.32 5.26
C PHE A 310 -1.55 17.17 5.98
N VAL A 311 -2.04 15.95 5.81
CA VAL A 311 -1.36 14.72 6.26
C VAL A 311 -1.24 13.79 5.07
N LEU A 312 0.00 13.44 4.71
CA LEU A 312 0.34 12.59 3.57
C LEU A 312 0.74 11.22 4.10
N HIS A 313 0.00 10.17 3.75
CA HIS A 313 0.21 8.81 4.24
C HIS A 313 0.99 7.96 3.23
N THR A 314 1.97 7.19 3.70
CA THR A 314 2.79 6.33 2.83
C THR A 314 2.30 4.89 2.74
N ASN A 315 1.34 4.50 3.60
CA ASN A 315 0.68 3.19 3.62
C ASN A 315 1.65 1.99 3.70
N TYR A 316 2.67 2.04 4.56
CA TYR A 316 3.48 0.86 4.86
C TYR A 316 2.73 -0.15 5.72
N PRO A 317 2.89 -1.47 5.47
CA PRO A 317 2.44 -2.48 6.41
C PRO A 317 3.21 -2.35 7.74
N GLY A 318 2.61 -2.82 8.83
CA GLY A 318 3.15 -2.58 10.18
C GLY A 318 2.86 -1.18 10.72
N HIS A 319 2.08 -0.35 10.00
CA HIS A 319 1.54 0.90 10.54
C HIS A 319 0.06 0.75 10.89
N TYR A 320 -0.40 1.48 11.91
CA TYR A 320 -1.79 1.45 12.37
C TYR A 320 -2.80 1.79 11.27
N ASN A 321 -2.47 2.73 10.37
CA ASN A 321 -3.35 3.15 9.27
C ASN A 321 -3.18 2.31 7.99
N PHE A 322 -2.38 1.24 8.01
CA PHE A 322 -2.20 0.39 6.85
C PHE A 322 -3.55 -0.12 6.34
N ASN A 323 -3.68 -0.19 5.01
CA ASN A 323 -4.89 -0.60 4.29
C ASN A 323 -6.07 0.39 4.36
N MET A 324 -6.01 1.45 5.18
CA MET A 324 -7.01 2.52 5.15
C MET A 324 -6.81 3.49 3.99
N TYR A 325 -5.55 3.69 3.58
CA TYR A 325 -5.15 4.67 2.58
C TYR A 325 -4.46 3.99 1.40
N HIS A 326 -4.48 4.63 0.23
CA HIS A 326 -3.48 4.40 -0.79
C HIS A 326 -2.20 5.14 -0.40
N ARG A 327 -1.06 4.70 -0.93
CA ARG A 327 0.20 5.42 -0.78
C ARG A 327 0.10 6.78 -1.48
N CYS A 328 0.46 7.85 -0.77
CA CYS A 328 0.60 9.18 -1.35
C CYS A 328 1.97 9.31 -2.02
N GLU A 329 1.98 9.48 -3.34
CA GLU A 329 3.20 9.66 -4.15
C GLU A 329 3.74 11.10 -4.06
N PHE A 330 4.01 11.55 -2.84
CA PHE A 330 4.44 12.92 -2.58
C PHE A 330 5.92 13.15 -2.92
N HIS A 331 6.21 14.38 -3.31
CA HIS A 331 7.54 14.90 -3.57
C HIS A 331 7.70 16.20 -2.78
N LEU A 332 8.63 16.18 -1.84
CA LEU A 332 8.92 17.28 -0.93
C LEU A 332 10.38 17.70 -1.14
N ALA A 333 10.58 18.88 -1.73
CA ALA A 333 11.90 19.47 -1.91
C ALA A 333 12.27 20.32 -0.68
N VAL A 334 13.43 20.03 -0.05
CA VAL A 334 13.91 20.77 1.13
C VAL A 334 15.39 21.11 0.95
N PRO A 335 15.81 22.37 1.14
CA PRO A 335 17.24 22.70 1.11
C PRO A 335 17.98 22.02 2.28
N PRO A 336 19.19 21.45 2.07
CA PRO A 336 19.96 20.83 3.14
C PRO A 336 20.42 21.84 4.19
N ASP A 337 20.41 21.46 5.46
CA ASP A 337 20.96 22.29 6.55
C ASP A 337 22.48 22.18 6.61
N PHE A 338 23.02 21.00 6.28
CA PHE A 338 24.45 20.75 6.21
C PHE A 338 24.97 21.02 4.80
N ARG A 339 25.80 22.05 4.66
CA ARG A 339 26.63 22.20 3.46
C ARG A 339 27.76 21.18 3.58
N GLN A 340 27.89 20.26 2.61
CA GLN A 340 29.12 19.49 2.49
C GLN A 340 30.28 20.48 2.35
N GLN A 341 31.06 20.68 3.41
CA GLN A 341 32.41 21.21 3.29
C GLN A 341 33.23 20.10 2.63
N GLN A 342 33.25 20.05 1.31
CA GLN A 342 34.29 19.28 0.63
C GLN A 342 35.62 19.92 1.00
N SER A 343 36.49 19.07 1.55
CA SER A 343 37.82 19.35 2.05
C SER A 343 38.60 20.28 1.13
N SER A 344 39.13 21.34 1.73
CA SER A 344 40.26 22.09 1.22
C SER A 344 41.48 21.17 1.11
N ASP A 345 41.64 20.50 -0.03
CA ASP A 345 42.98 20.17 -0.51
C ASP A 345 43.03 20.12 -2.04
N SER A 346 43.90 20.95 -2.60
CA SER A 346 44.37 21.01 -4.00
C SER A 346 43.37 21.32 -5.14
N GLY A 347 43.33 22.60 -5.54
CA GLY A 347 43.66 22.99 -6.92
C GLY A 347 42.73 22.65 -8.10
N GLN A 348 41.48 22.22 -7.92
CA GLN A 348 40.53 22.13 -9.04
C GLN A 348 39.43 23.20 -8.94
N LEU A 349 39.31 24.02 -9.99
CA LEU A 349 38.16 24.89 -10.24
C LEU A 349 36.95 24.01 -10.56
N ILE A 350 36.28 23.51 -9.52
CA ILE A 350 35.04 22.75 -9.64
C ILE A 350 33.88 23.74 -9.53
N ASP A 351 32.99 23.68 -10.52
CA ASP A 351 31.74 24.43 -10.61
C ASP A 351 30.94 24.31 -9.30
N VAL A 352 30.94 25.38 -8.49
CA VAL A 352 30.22 25.45 -7.20
C VAL A 352 28.75 25.73 -7.49
N SER A 353 28.07 24.79 -8.15
CA SER A 353 26.62 24.71 -8.09
C SER A 353 26.23 24.47 -6.63
N PRO A 354 25.35 25.28 -6.01
CA PRO A 354 24.87 25.01 -4.66
C PRO A 354 24.28 23.60 -4.62
N PRO A 355 24.50 22.81 -3.54
CA PRO A 355 23.90 21.48 -3.44
C PRO A 355 22.38 21.64 -3.61
N GLY A 356 21.84 20.91 -4.59
CA GLY A 356 20.42 20.96 -4.93
C GLY A 356 19.55 20.58 -3.73
N PRO A 357 18.24 20.90 -3.78
CA PRO A 357 17.32 20.52 -2.73
C PRO A 357 17.27 18.99 -2.56
N ILE A 358 17.16 18.54 -1.32
CA ILE A 358 16.89 17.15 -0.97
C ILE A 358 15.46 16.83 -1.41
N MET A 359 15.29 15.77 -2.19
CA MET A 359 13.98 15.26 -2.58
C MET A 359 13.54 14.15 -1.63
N ILE A 360 12.53 14.44 -0.82
CA ILE A 360 11.90 13.50 0.10
C ILE A 360 10.62 12.96 -0.52
N SER A 361 10.44 11.65 -0.49
CA SER A 361 9.25 10.95 -0.99
C SER A 361 8.77 9.88 -0.02
N ALA A 362 7.70 9.16 -0.38
CA ALA A 362 7.21 8.02 0.39
C ALA A 362 8.23 6.89 0.56
N TYR A 363 9.33 6.89 -0.21
CA TYR A 363 10.36 5.85 -0.23
C TYR A 363 11.65 6.25 0.49
N THR A 364 11.79 7.53 0.88
CA THR A 364 12.96 8.01 1.60
C THR A 364 12.94 7.44 3.03
N LYS A 365 14.09 6.92 3.49
CA LYS A 365 14.26 6.47 4.89
C LYS A 365 14.59 7.65 5.80
N TRP A 366 14.20 7.53 7.07
CA TRP A 366 14.43 8.56 8.08
C TRP A 366 15.91 8.90 8.26
N ASP A 367 16.79 7.90 8.31
CA ASP A 367 18.22 8.11 8.53
C ASP A 367 18.82 9.08 7.50
N ALA A 368 18.51 8.86 6.22
CA ALA A 368 18.96 9.71 5.11
C ALA A 368 18.45 11.17 5.21
N ILE A 369 17.29 11.39 5.84
CA ILE A 369 16.75 12.73 6.11
C ILE A 369 17.48 13.35 7.31
N SER A 370 17.63 12.59 8.39
CA SER A 370 18.23 13.05 9.64
C SER A 370 19.73 13.37 9.53
N GLU A 371 20.42 12.80 8.55
CA GLU A 371 21.81 13.13 8.23
C GLU A 371 21.97 14.51 7.56
N GLN A 372 20.93 14.97 6.85
CA GLN A 372 21.01 16.16 6.00
C GLN A 372 20.20 17.36 6.54
N LEU A 373 19.21 17.08 7.38
CA LEU A 373 18.39 18.06 8.07
C LEU A 373 18.67 18.03 9.58
N LYS A 374 18.39 19.13 10.28
CA LYS A 374 18.41 19.23 11.75
C LYS A 374 16.97 19.21 12.31
N PRO A 375 16.29 18.06 12.33
CA PRO A 375 14.99 17.93 12.97
C PRO A 375 15.09 18.09 14.50
N SER A 376 13.94 18.17 15.17
CA SER A 376 13.85 18.22 16.63
C SER A 376 14.65 17.09 17.30
N GLU A 377 15.53 17.42 18.25
CA GLU A 377 16.40 16.45 18.94
C GLU A 377 15.64 15.33 19.66
N ARG A 378 14.44 15.63 20.16
CA ARG A 378 13.58 14.66 20.86
C ARG A 378 12.26 14.49 20.12
N PRO A 379 11.93 13.27 19.65
CA PRO A 379 10.65 13.03 19.01
C PRO A 379 9.51 13.02 20.03
N VAL A 380 8.31 13.35 19.57
CA VAL A 380 7.07 13.03 20.29
C VAL A 380 6.72 11.58 20.00
N VAL A 381 6.53 10.78 21.05
CA VAL A 381 6.10 9.38 20.90
C VAL A 381 4.58 9.35 20.71
N LEU A 382 4.14 8.83 19.57
CA LEU A 382 2.73 8.69 19.24
C LEU A 382 2.29 7.23 19.46
N ASN A 383 1.41 7.02 20.44
CA ASN A 383 0.78 5.72 20.68
C ASN A 383 -0.71 5.81 20.36
N ARG A 384 -1.16 5.06 19.35
CA ARG A 384 -2.57 4.97 18.98
C ARG A 384 -3.22 3.83 19.78
N ALA A 385 -3.74 4.12 20.97
CA ALA A 385 -4.64 3.20 21.66
C ALA A 385 -6.06 3.39 21.13
N SER A 386 -6.72 2.32 20.65
CA SER A 386 -8.12 2.42 20.24
C SER A 386 -9.03 2.62 21.46
N SER A 387 -10.15 3.30 21.27
CA SER A 387 -11.24 3.38 22.26
C SER A 387 -12.07 2.09 22.34
N THR A 388 -11.84 1.13 21.44
CA THR A 388 -12.62 -0.10 21.27
C THR A 388 -11.72 -1.33 21.40
N ASN A 389 -11.18 -1.58 22.61
CA ASN A 389 -10.54 -2.85 23.06
C ASN A 389 -9.55 -3.56 22.12
N THR A 390 -8.99 -2.86 21.12
CA THR A 390 -8.00 -3.40 20.18
C THR A 390 -6.72 -2.62 20.39
N THR A 391 -5.79 -3.22 21.12
CA THR A 391 -4.45 -2.67 21.30
C THR A 391 -3.78 -2.59 19.94
N ASN A 392 -3.22 -1.42 19.58
CA ASN A 392 -2.41 -1.28 18.37
C ASN A 392 -1.26 -2.31 18.41
N PRO A 393 -1.27 -3.31 17.52
CA PRO A 393 -0.31 -4.42 17.59
C PRO A 393 1.09 -4.01 17.12
N PHE A 394 1.22 -2.86 16.46
CA PHE A 394 2.47 -2.42 15.83
C PHE A 394 3.33 -1.50 16.72
N GLY A 395 2.83 -1.15 17.90
CA GLY A 395 3.54 -0.26 18.82
C GLY A 395 3.49 1.22 18.39
N SER A 396 4.31 2.04 19.06
CA SER A 396 4.33 3.50 18.87
C SER A 396 5.21 3.92 17.69
N THR A 397 4.88 5.09 17.12
CA THR A 397 5.72 5.80 16.14
C THR A 397 6.35 7.05 16.76
N PHE A 398 7.36 7.60 16.10
CA PHE A 398 8.11 8.76 16.55
C PHE A 398 7.88 9.94 15.61
N CYS A 399 7.40 11.06 16.15
CA CYS A 399 7.13 12.27 15.39
C CYS A 399 8.25 13.30 15.58
N TYR A 400 8.94 13.63 14.49
CA TYR A 400 10.02 14.62 14.47
C TYR A 400 9.55 15.89 13.75
N GLY A 401 9.71 17.04 14.41
CA GLY A 401 9.38 18.35 13.83
C GLY A 401 10.56 18.93 13.06
N TYR A 402 10.30 19.50 11.89
CA TYR A 402 11.25 20.29 11.11
C TYR A 402 10.52 21.43 10.40
N GLN A 403 10.84 22.68 10.74
CA GLN A 403 10.16 23.86 10.19
C GLN A 403 8.63 23.79 10.38
N ASP A 404 7.89 23.66 9.28
CA ASP A 404 6.44 23.55 9.18
C ASP A 404 5.97 22.12 8.83
N ILE A 405 6.84 21.15 9.08
CA ILE A 405 6.71 19.74 8.70
C ILE A 405 6.87 18.85 9.94
N ILE A 406 6.08 17.78 10.01
CA ILE A 406 6.28 16.70 10.99
C ILE A 406 6.44 15.39 10.22
N PHE A 407 7.52 14.68 10.50
CA PHE A 407 7.75 13.32 10.00
C PHE A 407 7.33 12.32 11.07
N GLU A 408 6.33 11.49 10.78
CA GLU A 408 6.00 10.32 11.59
C GLU A 408 6.82 9.13 11.11
N VAL A 409 7.67 8.59 11.98
CA VAL A 409 8.65 7.56 11.67
C VAL A 409 8.31 6.27 12.42
N MET A 410 8.31 5.17 11.71
CA MET A 410 8.11 3.83 12.25
C MET A 410 9.42 3.28 12.88
N PRO A 411 9.35 2.26 13.76
CA PRO A 411 10.54 1.66 14.35
C PRO A 411 11.56 1.09 13.35
N ASN A 412 11.15 0.81 12.12
CA ASN A 412 11.99 0.31 11.02
C ASN A 412 12.57 1.43 10.13
N ASN A 413 12.57 2.68 10.58
CA ASN A 413 13.06 3.88 9.88
C ASN A 413 12.32 4.27 8.59
N TYR A 414 11.16 3.68 8.32
CA TYR A 414 10.27 4.16 7.25
C TYR A 414 9.37 5.29 7.75
N ILE A 415 9.10 6.25 6.87
CA ILE A 415 8.18 7.36 7.14
C ILE A 415 6.77 6.84 6.95
N ALA A 416 5.95 6.86 8.00
CA ALA A 416 4.54 6.49 7.94
C ALA A 416 3.67 7.62 7.38
N SER A 417 3.96 8.86 7.80
CA SER A 417 3.25 10.03 7.31
C SER A 417 4.09 11.29 7.37
N VAL A 418 3.78 12.24 6.51
CA VAL A 418 4.31 13.61 6.53
C VAL A 418 3.16 14.58 6.76
N THR A 419 3.21 15.32 7.86
CA THR A 419 2.23 16.35 8.17
C THR A 419 2.79 17.73 7.83
N LEU A 420 2.05 18.51 7.06
CA LEU A 420 2.39 19.89 6.67
C LEU A 420 1.39 20.83 7.33
N TYR A 421 1.85 21.92 7.94
CA TYR A 421 0.95 22.90 8.56
C TYR A 421 1.33 24.32 8.17
N ALA A 422 0.35 25.22 8.14
CA ALA A 422 0.62 26.60 7.79
C ALA A 422 1.53 27.26 8.85
N GLY A 423 2.58 27.95 8.40
CA GLY A 423 3.44 28.76 9.26
C GLY A 423 2.69 29.96 9.86
N GLU A 424 3.14 30.47 11.02
CA GLU A 424 2.40 31.46 11.82
C GLU A 424 2.05 32.79 11.11
N ARG A 425 2.62 33.08 9.94
CA ARG A 425 2.35 34.30 9.15
C ARG A 425 1.08 34.25 8.30
N SER A 426 0.46 33.08 8.08
CA SER A 426 -0.74 32.97 7.24
C SER A 426 -2.04 33.26 7.98
N ASN A 427 -1.98 33.65 9.25
CA ASN A 427 -3.16 33.98 10.04
C ASN A 427 -3.28 35.52 10.17
N PRO A 428 -4.07 36.20 9.33
CA PRO A 428 -4.17 37.67 9.34
C PRO A 428 -4.74 38.24 10.66
N ASP A 429 -5.32 37.40 11.52
CA ASP A 429 -5.90 37.79 12.81
C ASP A 429 -4.88 37.81 13.98
N ARG A 430 -3.59 37.56 13.76
CA ARG A 430 -2.56 37.63 14.81
C ARG A 430 -1.63 38.83 14.61
N ILE A 431 -2.01 39.97 15.19
CA ILE A 431 -1.04 41.01 15.55
C ILE A 431 -0.34 40.56 16.83
N GLU A 432 0.94 40.19 16.76
CA GLU A 432 1.77 40.02 17.96
C GLU A 432 2.83 41.14 18.07
N PRO A 433 3.04 41.69 19.28
CA PRO A 433 4.13 42.62 19.55
C PRO A 433 5.47 41.87 19.66
N ALA A 434 6.53 42.50 19.15
CA ALA A 434 7.88 41.96 19.12
C ALA A 434 8.47 41.75 20.52
N VAL A 435 8.86 40.52 20.90
CA VAL A 435 9.77 40.27 22.04
C VAL A 435 10.62 38.99 21.86
N TYR A 436 11.92 39.24 21.69
CA TYR A 436 13.13 38.58 22.22
C TYR A 436 13.36 37.05 22.15
N HIS A 437 14.46 36.72 21.45
CA HIS A 437 15.29 35.54 21.63
C HIS A 437 15.54 35.18 23.10
N THR A 438 15.28 33.93 23.47
CA THR A 438 15.99 33.29 24.59
C THR A 438 16.40 31.87 24.22
N LYS A 439 17.70 31.61 24.45
CA LYS A 439 18.42 30.36 24.25
C LYS A 439 17.85 29.26 25.15
N THR A 440 17.68 28.06 24.61
CA THR A 440 17.35 26.87 25.42
C THR A 440 18.63 26.16 25.86
N ALA A 441 18.67 25.86 27.16
CA ALA A 441 19.78 25.25 27.88
C ALA A 441 19.95 23.75 27.56
N ARG A 442 21.23 23.33 27.57
CA ARG A 442 21.72 21.95 27.51
C ARG A 442 21.30 21.16 28.75
N LEU A 443 21.03 19.86 28.56
CA LEU A 443 21.19 18.82 29.59
C LEU A 443 21.60 17.51 28.90
N SER A 444 22.89 17.18 29.01
CA SER A 444 23.51 15.94 28.57
C SER A 444 23.34 14.84 29.62
N VAL A 445 23.02 13.62 29.20
CA VAL A 445 23.39 12.40 29.94
C VAL A 445 23.77 11.32 28.91
N ASN A 446 24.92 10.69 29.14
CA ASN A 446 25.62 9.76 28.27
C ASN A 446 24.99 8.36 28.19
N SER A 447 25.08 7.77 26.99
CA SER A 447 25.45 6.40 26.59
C SER A 447 24.98 5.18 27.39
N VAL A 448 24.41 4.17 26.71
CA VAL A 448 24.98 2.81 26.56
C VAL A 448 24.40 2.16 25.29
N ALA A 449 25.27 1.56 24.48
CA ALA A 449 24.97 0.77 23.29
C ALA A 449 24.71 -0.71 23.62
N LEU A 450 23.92 -1.41 22.80
CA LEU A 450 24.05 -2.86 22.62
C LEU A 450 23.57 -3.31 21.23
N LEU A 451 24.50 -3.98 20.55
CA LEU A 451 24.36 -4.72 19.28
C LEU A 451 23.50 -5.97 19.46
N GLY A 452 22.82 -6.43 18.40
CA GLY A 452 22.37 -7.83 18.34
C GLY A 452 21.28 -8.17 17.32
N LEU A 453 21.73 -8.68 16.16
CA LEU A 453 21.21 -9.80 15.35
C LEU A 453 19.82 -9.76 14.69
N HIS A 454 19.87 -10.10 13.40
CA HIS A 454 18.78 -10.30 12.46
C HIS A 454 17.76 -11.35 12.93
N HIS A 455 16.49 -10.96 12.95
CA HIS A 455 15.36 -11.87 12.91
C HIS A 455 14.32 -11.35 11.92
N VAL A 456 14.01 -12.16 10.91
CA VAL A 456 12.79 -12.02 10.11
C VAL A 456 11.62 -12.32 11.05
N LYS A 457 10.85 -11.30 11.45
CA LYS A 457 9.60 -11.49 12.18
C LYS A 457 8.46 -11.64 11.18
N VAL A 458 7.83 -12.82 11.18
CA VAL A 458 6.56 -13.05 10.49
C VAL A 458 5.46 -12.60 11.45
N HIS A 459 4.81 -11.47 11.17
CA HIS A 459 3.65 -11.02 11.93
C HIS A 459 2.38 -11.60 11.31
N LEU A 460 1.85 -12.65 11.95
CA LEU A 460 0.51 -13.16 11.67
C LEU A 460 -0.50 -12.16 12.27
N VAL A 461 -1.09 -11.31 11.43
CA VAL A 461 -2.24 -10.50 11.83
C VAL A 461 -3.49 -11.25 11.39
N GLU A 462 -4.16 -11.90 12.34
CA GLU A 462 -5.54 -12.36 12.14
C GLU A 462 -6.41 -11.11 11.97
N LEU A 463 -6.96 -10.92 10.76
CA LEU A 463 -7.94 -9.89 10.52
C LEU A 463 -9.20 -10.27 11.30
N ASP A 464 -9.45 -9.60 12.42
CA ASP A 464 -10.73 -9.71 13.14
C ASP A 464 -11.80 -9.02 12.29
N LEU A 465 -12.42 -9.79 11.39
CA LEU A 465 -13.42 -9.36 10.42
C LEU A 465 -14.73 -9.04 11.14
N LYS A 466 -14.82 -7.88 11.79
CA LYS A 466 -16.11 -7.34 12.25
C LYS A 466 -16.73 -6.45 11.18
N PRO A 467 -18.03 -6.64 10.86
CA PRO A 467 -18.72 -5.75 9.94
C PRO A 467 -18.79 -4.33 10.55
N ASN A 468 -18.40 -3.33 9.76
CA ASN A 468 -18.73 -1.94 10.07
C ASN A 468 -20.24 -1.78 9.83
N HIS A 469 -20.98 -1.45 10.88
CA HIS A 469 -22.35 -0.94 10.77
C HIS A 469 -22.37 0.51 10.30
#